data_AF-A0A970ITV4-F1
#
_entry.id   AF-A0A970ITV4-F1
#
_cell.length_a   1.000
_cell.length_b   1.000
_cell.length_c   1.000
_cell.angle_alpha   90.00
_cell.angle_beta   90.00
_cell.angle_gamma   90.00
#
_symmetry.space_group_name_H-M   'P 1'
#
loop_
_entity.id
_entity.type
_entity.pdbx_description
1 polymer ?
#
loop_
_entity_poly.entity_id
_entity_poly.type
_entity_poly.pdbx_seq_one_letter_code
_entity_poly.pdbx_strand_id
1 'polypeptide(L)'
;MKKKAVLILPLLCVFFLFGCDKAVNNGMLPSFSFDGSDNYTGFADLPANYTIEEAEADGYYVTEGVKAVANIDVWDSFMKKTMGNKNASIRMVSFFKENTDGPYIKDLFYMDELYYCFDSSAEDQVKHPYQYLLTLEGKFGNPLKDSVIIILTDDNTMTFDIVIQSALSSDLSFKKSISPYKLIMIR
;
A
#
# COMPACT_ATOMS: atom_id res chain seq x y z
N MET A 1 59.97 -17.04 46.81
CA MET A 1 58.88 -17.89 47.36
C MET A 1 57.63 -17.04 47.58
N LYS A 2 56.45 -17.66 47.40
CA LYS A 2 55.06 -17.18 47.60
C LYS A 2 54.35 -16.59 46.38
N LYS A 3 53.67 -17.50 45.67
CA LYS A 3 52.46 -17.28 44.88
C LYS A 3 51.28 -16.90 45.80
N LYS A 4 50.46 -15.90 45.44
CA LYS A 4 49.00 -15.74 45.74
C LYS A 4 48.44 -14.75 44.70
N ALA A 5 47.72 -15.18 43.66
CA ALA A 5 46.28 -15.50 43.58
C ALA A 5 45.37 -14.26 43.32
N VAL A 6 45.03 -14.08 42.04
CA VAL A 6 43.71 -13.76 41.41
C VAL A 6 42.77 -12.73 42.05
N LEU A 7 42.36 -11.72 41.27
CA LEU A 7 40.94 -11.42 41.02
C LEU A 7 40.72 -10.70 39.67
N ILE A 8 39.89 -11.29 38.83
CA ILE A 8 39.36 -10.74 37.57
C ILE A 8 38.04 -10.02 37.89
N LEU A 9 37.83 -8.81 37.36
CA LEU A 9 36.49 -8.24 37.18
C LEU A 9 36.49 -7.22 36.02
N PRO A 10 36.03 -7.57 34.81
CA PRO A 10 35.65 -6.56 33.83
C PRO A 10 34.24 -6.09 34.18
N LEU A 11 34.12 -4.83 34.59
CA LEU A 11 32.83 -4.19 34.86
C LEU A 11 32.07 -4.01 33.54
N LEU A 12 30.98 -4.75 33.43
CA LEU A 12 29.90 -4.60 32.48
C LEU A 12 29.38 -3.15 32.49
N CYS A 13 29.34 -2.50 31.33
CA CYS A 13 28.34 -1.48 31.00
C CYS A 13 28.04 -1.61 29.51
N VAL A 14 27.22 -2.64 29.23
CA VAL A 14 26.39 -2.73 28.03
C VAL A 14 25.54 -1.46 27.97
N PHE A 15 25.93 -0.48 27.16
CA PHE A 15 24.99 0.55 26.73
C PHE A 15 24.04 -0.11 25.74
N PHE A 16 22.93 -0.57 26.29
CA PHE A 16 21.77 -1.03 25.56
C PHE A 16 21.32 0.04 24.57
N LEU A 17 21.27 -0.40 23.32
CA LEU A 17 20.48 0.15 22.24
C LEU A 17 19.03 0.28 22.70
N PHE A 18 18.55 1.52 22.86
CA PHE A 18 17.13 1.83 22.73
C PHE A 18 17.01 3.09 21.86
N GLY A 19 17.35 2.92 20.58
CA GLY A 19 16.61 3.68 19.58
C GLY A 19 15.18 3.17 19.66
N CYS A 20 14.28 3.98 20.19
CA CYS A 20 12.85 3.78 20.02
C CYS A 20 12.56 3.85 18.51
N ASP A 21 12.67 2.71 17.82
CA ASP A 21 11.73 2.45 16.74
C ASP A 21 10.37 2.52 17.42
N LYS A 22 9.64 3.62 17.20
CA LYS A 22 8.22 3.63 17.48
C LYS A 22 7.69 2.37 16.81
N ALA A 23 7.23 1.43 17.62
CA ALA A 23 6.45 0.33 17.12
C ALA A 23 5.27 0.99 16.40
N VAL A 24 5.37 1.07 15.07
CA VAL A 24 4.21 1.32 14.23
C VAL A 24 3.20 0.31 14.74
N ASN A 25 2.07 0.80 15.25
CA ASN A 25 0.96 -0.05 15.61
C ASN A 25 0.65 -0.86 14.36
N ASN A 26 1.15 -2.08 14.31
CA ASN A 26 0.88 -3.01 13.23
C ASN A 26 -0.56 -3.42 13.46
N GLY A 27 -1.50 -2.60 12.99
CA GLY A 27 -2.75 -3.11 12.45
C GLY A 27 -2.43 -4.39 11.69
N MET A 28 -3.23 -5.43 11.90
CA MET A 28 -2.96 -6.76 11.36
C MET A 28 -2.75 -6.62 9.85
N LEU A 29 -1.49 -6.65 9.41
CA LEU A 29 -1.13 -6.43 8.02
C LEU A 29 -1.94 -7.40 7.17
N PRO A 30 -2.54 -6.96 6.05
CA PRO A 30 -3.33 -7.87 5.25
C PRO A 30 -2.43 -9.02 4.79
N SER A 31 -2.99 -10.23 4.84
CA SER A 31 -2.40 -11.45 4.29
C SER A 31 -3.30 -11.96 3.17
N PHE A 32 -2.74 -12.70 2.23
CA PHE A 32 -3.57 -13.40 1.25
C PHE A 32 -4.58 -14.31 1.95
N SER A 33 -5.85 -14.14 1.61
CA SER A 33 -6.95 -14.93 2.15
C SER A 33 -7.94 -15.22 1.03
N PHE A 34 -8.26 -16.49 0.83
CA PHE A 34 -9.15 -16.95 -0.23
C PHE A 34 -10.16 -17.96 0.32
N ASP A 35 -11.34 -18.02 -0.29
CA ASP A 35 -12.32 -19.07 -0.02
C ASP A 35 -11.99 -20.36 -0.82
N GLY A 36 -12.84 -21.39 -0.68
CA GLY A 36 -12.68 -22.66 -1.41
C GLY A 36 -12.88 -22.59 -2.93
N SER A 37 -13.22 -21.42 -3.47
CA SER A 37 -13.40 -21.14 -4.90
C SER A 37 -12.39 -20.10 -5.42
N ASP A 38 -11.30 -19.87 -4.70
CA ASP A 38 -10.23 -18.90 -5.00
C ASP A 38 -10.68 -17.42 -5.03
N ASN A 39 -11.82 -17.08 -4.43
CA ASN A 39 -12.21 -15.68 -4.27
C ASN A 39 -11.48 -15.05 -3.09
N TYR A 40 -10.96 -13.84 -3.26
CA TYR A 40 -10.29 -13.11 -2.17
C TYR A 40 -11.28 -12.72 -1.06
N THR A 41 -10.95 -13.08 0.17
CA THR A 41 -11.82 -12.88 1.36
C THR A 41 -11.29 -11.83 2.34
N GLY A 42 -10.20 -11.12 2.00
CA GLY A 42 -9.56 -10.18 2.91
C GLY A 42 -10.48 -9.04 3.41
N PHE A 43 -11.59 -8.78 2.73
CA PHE A 43 -12.56 -7.74 3.10
C PHE A 43 -13.79 -8.26 3.87
N ALA A 44 -13.93 -9.58 4.07
CA ALA A 44 -15.17 -10.18 4.58
C ALA A 44 -15.52 -9.76 6.01
N ASP A 45 -14.51 -9.45 6.83
CA ASP A 45 -14.68 -9.07 8.24
C ASP A 45 -14.81 -7.55 8.46
N LEU A 46 -14.82 -6.74 7.39
CA LEU A 46 -14.89 -5.29 7.51
C LEU A 46 -16.35 -4.83 7.71
N PRO A 47 -16.61 -3.91 8.66
CA PRO A 47 -17.95 -3.37 8.87
C PRO A 47 -18.47 -2.67 7.61
N ALA A 48 -19.76 -2.84 7.29
CA ALA A 48 -20.37 -2.12 6.16
C ALA A 48 -20.37 -0.59 6.36
N ASN A 49 -20.43 -0.15 7.62
CA ASN A 49 -20.42 1.26 8.03
C ASN A 49 -19.05 1.71 8.56
N TYR A 50 -17.97 1.10 8.08
CA TYR A 50 -16.62 1.37 8.55
C TYR A 50 -16.28 2.86 8.45
N THR A 51 -15.75 3.42 9.54
CA THR A 51 -15.51 4.87 9.69
C THR A 51 -14.04 5.22 9.49
N ILE A 52 -13.74 6.52 9.33
CA ILE A 52 -12.35 7.01 9.25
C ILE A 52 -11.61 6.69 10.55
N GLU A 53 -12.26 6.90 11.69
CA GLU A 53 -11.69 6.68 13.02
C GLU A 53 -11.38 5.20 13.27
N GLU A 54 -12.24 4.29 12.83
CA GLU A 54 -11.98 2.85 12.90
C GLU A 54 -10.83 2.43 11.97
N ALA A 55 -10.81 2.93 10.72
CA ALA A 55 -9.73 2.67 9.78
C ALA A 55 -8.37 3.21 10.25
N GLU A 56 -8.38 4.38 10.90
CA GLU A 56 -7.21 4.96 11.54
C GLU A 56 -6.75 4.10 12.73
N ALA A 57 -7.67 3.71 13.61
CA ALA A 57 -7.37 2.88 14.77
C ALA A 57 -6.81 1.51 14.39
N ASP A 58 -7.27 0.95 13.26
CA ASP A 58 -6.78 -0.29 12.69
C ASP A 58 -5.45 -0.13 11.92
N GLY A 59 -4.85 1.07 11.90
CA GLY A 59 -3.53 1.32 11.33
C GLY A 59 -3.50 1.34 9.79
N TYR A 60 -4.63 1.50 9.12
CA TYR A 60 -4.71 1.52 7.65
C TYR A 60 -4.39 2.90 7.10
N TYR A 61 -3.90 2.96 5.87
CA TYR A 61 -3.71 4.23 5.17
C TYR A 61 -5.06 4.79 4.75
N VAL A 62 -5.46 5.95 5.29
CA VAL A 62 -6.80 6.50 5.09
C VAL A 62 -6.78 7.75 4.21
N THR A 63 -7.68 7.82 3.24
CA THR A 63 -7.94 9.03 2.46
C THR A 63 -9.38 9.51 2.57
N GLU A 64 -9.58 10.83 2.54
CA GLU A 64 -10.84 11.47 2.22
C GLU A 64 -10.72 12.12 0.83
N GLY A 65 -11.44 11.59 -0.16
CA GLY A 65 -11.18 11.84 -1.56
C GLY A 65 -9.75 11.43 -1.93
N VAL A 66 -8.99 12.37 -2.52
CA VAL A 66 -7.57 12.19 -2.88
C VAL A 66 -6.61 12.56 -1.73
N LYS A 67 -7.11 13.11 -0.63
CA LYS A 67 -6.27 13.62 0.45
C LYS A 67 -6.03 12.54 1.48
N ALA A 68 -4.77 12.26 1.82
CA ALA A 68 -4.42 11.42 2.95
C ALA A 68 -4.79 12.11 4.27
N VAL A 69 -5.47 11.38 5.17
CA VAL A 69 -5.98 11.93 6.44
C VAL A 69 -5.48 11.18 7.67
N ALA A 70 -5.08 9.91 7.56
CA ALA A 70 -4.51 9.14 8.67
C ALA A 70 -3.46 8.11 8.22
N ASN A 71 -2.55 7.76 9.14
CA ASN A 71 -1.49 6.73 8.99
C ASN A 71 -0.68 6.84 7.68
N ILE A 72 -0.33 8.06 7.30
CA ILE A 72 0.36 8.38 6.04
C ILE A 72 1.72 7.65 5.95
N ASP A 73 2.38 7.51 7.09
CA ASP A 73 3.68 6.85 7.26
C ASP A 73 3.66 5.35 6.93
N VAL A 74 2.49 4.70 6.96
CA VAL A 74 2.34 3.29 6.57
C VAL A 74 2.64 3.10 5.09
N TRP A 75 2.29 4.08 4.23
CA TRP A 75 2.67 4.06 2.82
C TRP A 75 4.20 4.12 2.64
N ASP A 76 4.86 5.04 3.34
CA ASP A 76 6.32 5.19 3.25
C ASP A 76 7.05 3.95 3.78
N SER A 77 6.51 3.32 4.82
CA SER A 77 6.99 2.04 5.35
C SER A 77 6.84 0.91 4.34
N PHE A 78 5.69 0.83 3.66
CA PHE A 78 5.47 -0.12 2.56
C PHE A 78 6.50 0.09 1.45
N MET A 79 6.64 1.31 0.92
CA MET A 79 7.60 1.63 -0.14
C MET A 79 9.04 1.31 0.25
N LYS A 80 9.45 1.65 1.48
CA LYS A 80 10.80 1.34 1.97
C LYS A 80 11.07 -0.16 2.03
N LYS A 81 10.06 -0.98 2.39
CA LYS A 81 10.18 -2.44 2.38
C LYS A 81 10.28 -2.99 0.96
N THR A 82 9.44 -2.53 0.04
CA THR A 82 9.44 -3.05 -1.35
C THR A 82 10.70 -2.67 -2.10
N MET A 83 11.23 -1.45 -1.91
CA MET A 83 12.54 -1.04 -2.45
C MET A 83 13.71 -1.87 -1.91
N GLY A 84 13.55 -2.49 -0.74
CA GLY A 84 14.51 -3.41 -0.15
C GLY A 84 14.24 -4.88 -0.49
N ASN A 85 13.36 -5.17 -1.45
CA ASN A 85 12.88 -6.51 -1.82
C ASN A 85 12.35 -7.32 -0.63
N LYS A 86 11.70 -6.65 0.33
CA LYS A 86 11.10 -7.30 1.50
C LYS A 86 9.60 -7.41 1.33
N ASN A 87 9.07 -8.59 1.61
CA ASN A 87 7.64 -8.82 1.64
C ASN A 87 6.93 -7.76 2.51
N ALA A 88 5.90 -7.16 1.94
CA ALA A 88 5.16 -6.08 2.55
C ALA A 88 3.70 -6.12 2.09
N SER A 89 2.83 -5.59 2.93
CA SER A 89 1.45 -5.37 2.57
C SER A 89 0.93 -4.12 3.25
N ILE A 90 -0.11 -3.53 2.67
CA ILE A 90 -0.78 -2.35 3.17
C ILE A 90 -2.25 -2.44 2.78
N ARG A 91 -3.12 -2.06 3.72
CA ARG A 91 -4.54 -1.79 3.46
C ARG A 91 -4.75 -0.29 3.34
N MET A 92 -5.42 0.10 2.27
CA MET A 92 -5.79 1.47 1.97
C MET A 92 -7.31 1.59 1.99
N VAL A 93 -7.82 2.62 2.68
CA VAL A 93 -9.25 2.87 2.82
C VAL A 93 -9.54 4.29 2.34
N SER A 94 -10.43 4.42 1.36
CA SER A 94 -10.76 5.69 0.73
C SER A 94 -12.23 6.03 0.91
N PHE A 95 -12.47 7.16 1.56
CA PHE A 95 -13.80 7.72 1.82
C PHE A 95 -14.12 8.81 0.80
N PHE A 96 -15.28 8.72 0.14
CA PHE A 96 -15.76 9.76 -0.77
C PHE A 96 -17.11 10.25 -0.30
N LYS A 97 -17.29 11.57 -0.21
CA LYS A 97 -18.54 12.19 0.28
C LYS A 97 -19.77 11.83 -0.55
N GLU A 98 -19.54 11.50 -1.81
CA GLU A 98 -20.58 11.13 -2.78
C GLU A 98 -20.97 9.65 -2.67
N ASN A 99 -20.17 8.83 -1.98
CA ASN A 99 -20.44 7.41 -1.83
C ASN A 99 -21.19 7.13 -0.51
N THR A 100 -22.40 6.59 -0.63
CA THR A 100 -23.22 6.16 0.52
C THR A 100 -23.03 4.69 0.89
N ASP A 101 -22.38 3.91 0.03
CA ASP A 101 -22.33 2.45 0.13
C ASP A 101 -21.11 1.95 0.95
N GLY A 102 -20.39 2.86 1.60
CA GLY A 102 -19.21 2.59 2.41
C GLY A 102 -17.90 3.01 1.72
N PRO A 103 -16.75 2.81 2.38
CA PRO A 103 -15.46 3.16 1.82
C PRO A 103 -15.02 2.19 0.72
N TYR A 104 -14.16 2.68 -0.19
CA TYR A 104 -13.42 1.83 -1.10
C TYR A 104 -12.16 1.30 -0.41
N ILE A 105 -11.89 0.00 -0.54
CA ILE A 105 -10.81 -0.66 0.19
C ILE A 105 -9.91 -1.36 -0.81
N LYS A 106 -8.61 -1.17 -0.67
CA LYS A 106 -7.60 -1.88 -1.46
C LYS A 106 -6.57 -2.51 -0.54
N ASP A 107 -6.25 -3.77 -0.83
CA ASP A 107 -5.08 -4.41 -0.26
C ASP A 107 -4.00 -4.50 -1.33
N LEU A 108 -2.85 -3.88 -1.03
CA LEU A 108 -1.67 -3.91 -1.87
C LEU A 108 -0.63 -4.79 -1.20
N PHE A 109 -0.11 -5.74 -1.97
CA PHE A 109 0.90 -6.69 -1.53
C PHE A 109 2.13 -6.57 -2.41
N TYR A 110 3.29 -6.78 -1.81
CA TYR A 110 4.53 -7.10 -2.47
C TYR A 110 5.06 -8.40 -1.87
N MET A 111 5.00 -9.48 -2.65
CA MET A 111 5.31 -10.84 -2.21
C MET A 111 6.11 -11.53 -3.30
N ASP A 112 7.21 -12.17 -2.94
CA ASP A 112 8.05 -12.92 -3.88
C ASP A 112 8.45 -12.09 -5.11
N GLU A 113 8.85 -10.83 -4.85
CA GLU A 113 9.27 -9.82 -5.84
C GLU A 113 8.17 -9.30 -6.79
N LEU A 114 6.91 -9.68 -6.55
CA LEU A 114 5.75 -9.30 -7.37
C LEU A 114 4.75 -8.46 -6.58
N TYR A 115 4.06 -7.55 -7.27
CA TYR A 115 2.97 -6.76 -6.70
C TYR A 115 1.61 -7.40 -6.99
N TYR A 116 0.70 -7.29 -6.02
CA TYR A 116 -0.69 -7.75 -6.15
C TYR A 116 -1.63 -6.72 -5.56
N CYS A 117 -2.80 -6.52 -6.17
CA CYS A 117 -3.82 -5.61 -5.65
C CYS A 117 -5.18 -6.29 -5.68
N PHE A 118 -5.86 -6.27 -4.54
CA PHE A 118 -7.29 -6.56 -4.43
C PHE A 118 -8.03 -5.26 -4.14
N ASP A 119 -9.26 -5.15 -4.65
CA ASP A 119 -10.02 -3.90 -4.69
C ASP A 119 -11.48 -4.20 -4.42
N SER A 120 -12.02 -3.74 -3.31
CA SER A 120 -13.37 -4.09 -2.85
C SER A 120 -14.48 -3.72 -3.82
N SER A 121 -14.23 -2.85 -4.80
CA SER A 121 -15.18 -2.49 -5.85
C SER A 121 -15.11 -3.33 -7.12
N ALA A 122 -14.08 -4.17 -7.27
CA ALA A 122 -13.95 -5.03 -8.44
C ALA A 122 -14.96 -6.18 -8.38
N GLU A 123 -15.67 -6.40 -9.50
CA GLU A 123 -16.59 -7.54 -9.66
C GLU A 123 -15.87 -8.87 -9.44
N ASP A 124 -14.67 -9.01 -9.99
CA ASP A 124 -13.81 -10.18 -9.84
C ASP A 124 -12.52 -9.85 -9.08
N GLN A 125 -12.23 -10.60 -8.02
CA GLN A 125 -11.01 -10.49 -7.24
C GLN A 125 -9.92 -11.42 -7.78
N VAL A 126 -9.36 -11.10 -8.94
CA VAL A 126 -8.33 -11.93 -9.58
C VAL A 126 -6.95 -11.66 -8.97
N LYS A 127 -6.28 -12.71 -8.48
CA LYS A 127 -4.87 -12.64 -8.06
C LYS A 127 -3.97 -12.51 -9.29
N HIS A 128 -3.74 -11.27 -9.72
CA HIS A 128 -2.85 -10.96 -10.84
C HIS A 128 -1.51 -10.39 -10.34
N PRO A 129 -0.36 -10.97 -10.73
CA PRO A 129 0.95 -10.41 -10.42
C PRO A 129 1.29 -9.24 -11.35
N TYR A 130 1.91 -8.20 -10.81
CA TYR A 130 2.47 -7.08 -11.56
C TYR A 130 3.96 -6.92 -11.25
N GLN A 131 4.77 -6.65 -12.27
CA GLN A 131 6.21 -6.45 -12.12
C GLN A 131 6.58 -5.13 -11.44
N TYR A 132 5.81 -4.07 -11.68
CA TYR A 132 6.19 -2.71 -11.29
C TYR A 132 5.09 -1.98 -10.53
N LEU A 133 5.51 -1.20 -9.54
CA LEU A 133 4.73 -0.13 -8.92
C LEU A 133 5.35 1.21 -9.36
N LEU A 134 4.68 1.92 -10.27
CA LEU A 134 5.18 3.16 -10.83
C LEU A 134 4.53 4.37 -10.15
N THR A 135 5.35 5.37 -9.83
CA THR A 135 4.89 6.71 -9.43
C THR A 135 5.07 7.64 -10.63
N LEU A 136 3.96 8.13 -11.17
CA LEU A 136 3.89 8.91 -12.39
C LEU A 136 3.50 10.34 -12.04
N GLU A 137 4.32 11.31 -12.39
CA GLU A 137 4.08 12.73 -12.11
C GLU A 137 3.59 13.44 -13.38
N GLY A 138 2.65 14.36 -13.23
CA GLY A 138 2.13 15.16 -14.33
C GLY A 138 1.23 16.28 -13.84
N LYS A 139 0.42 16.84 -14.75
CA LYS A 139 -0.55 17.89 -14.42
C LYS A 139 -1.94 17.52 -14.90
N PHE A 140 -2.93 17.67 -14.03
CA PHE A 140 -4.31 17.35 -14.36
C PHE A 140 -5.31 18.28 -13.66
N GLY A 141 -6.53 18.36 -14.20
CA GLY A 141 -7.63 19.17 -13.68
C GLY A 141 -7.75 20.58 -14.29
N ASN A 142 -8.76 21.32 -13.80
CA ASN A 142 -9.02 22.71 -14.19
C ASN A 142 -9.28 23.57 -12.94
N PRO A 143 -8.38 24.50 -12.57
CA PRO A 143 -7.08 24.78 -13.22
C PRO A 143 -6.12 23.58 -13.12
N LEU A 144 -5.12 23.54 -14.00
CA LEU A 144 -4.08 22.50 -13.97
C LEU A 144 -3.37 22.53 -12.62
N LYS A 145 -3.27 21.35 -11.99
CA LYS A 145 -2.54 21.14 -10.74
C LYS A 145 -1.51 20.04 -10.96
N ASP A 146 -0.40 20.14 -10.24
CA ASP A 146 0.54 19.02 -10.16
C ASP A 146 -0.20 17.83 -9.52
N SER A 147 0.01 16.64 -10.08
CA SER A 147 -0.69 15.43 -9.67
C SER A 147 0.22 14.23 -9.82
N VAL A 148 0.02 13.26 -8.94
CA VAL A 148 0.77 12.01 -8.94
C VAL A 148 -0.20 10.85 -9.08
N ILE A 149 0.07 9.95 -10.01
CA ILE A 149 -0.67 8.71 -10.19
C ILE A 149 0.25 7.55 -9.85
N ILE A 150 -0.24 6.64 -9.01
CA ILE A 150 0.47 5.42 -8.65
C ILE A 150 -0.25 4.23 -9.28
N ILE A 151 0.46 3.44 -10.08
CA ILE A 151 -0.10 2.27 -10.80
C ILE A 151 0.72 1.01 -10.56
N LEU A 152 0.05 -0.14 -10.68
CA LEU A 152 0.71 -1.42 -10.95
C LEU A 152 0.65 -1.73 -12.45
N THR A 153 1.75 -2.26 -13.00
CA THR A 153 1.83 -2.65 -14.42
C THR A 153 3.01 -3.59 -14.66
N ASP A 154 2.99 -4.27 -15.81
CA ASP A 154 4.12 -5.05 -16.34
C ASP A 154 5.00 -4.24 -17.30
N ASP A 155 4.64 -2.98 -17.56
CA ASP A 155 5.32 -2.09 -18.49
C ASP A 155 5.92 -0.88 -17.77
N ASN A 156 7.23 -0.87 -17.62
CA ASN A 156 7.95 0.21 -16.95
C ASN A 156 8.08 1.50 -17.79
N THR A 157 7.49 1.54 -19.00
CA THR A 157 7.48 2.72 -19.88
C THR A 157 6.19 3.53 -19.80
N MET A 158 5.21 3.08 -19.00
CA MET A 158 3.96 3.79 -18.77
C MET A 158 4.21 5.20 -18.22
N THR A 159 3.43 6.18 -18.71
CA THR A 159 3.54 7.59 -18.32
C THR A 159 2.23 8.14 -17.78
N PHE A 160 2.30 9.27 -17.08
CA PHE A 160 1.12 9.97 -16.56
C PHE A 160 0.09 10.27 -17.66
N ASP A 161 0.55 10.79 -18.80
CA ASP A 161 -0.31 11.17 -19.92
C ASP A 161 -1.02 9.96 -20.53
N ILE A 162 -0.33 8.82 -20.67
CA ILE A 162 -0.93 7.57 -21.16
C ILE A 162 -2.08 7.15 -20.24
N VAL A 163 -1.85 7.18 -18.92
CA VAL A 163 -2.85 6.75 -17.91
C VAL A 163 -4.05 7.70 -17.84
N ILE A 164 -3.83 9.01 -17.94
CA ILE A 164 -4.93 9.99 -17.98
C ILE A 164 -5.71 9.85 -19.30
N GLN A 165 -5.01 9.74 -20.43
CA GLN A 165 -5.66 9.58 -21.72
C GLN A 165 -6.50 8.30 -21.76
N SER A 166 -6.00 7.19 -21.20
CA SER A 166 -6.75 5.93 -21.17
C SER A 166 -7.96 5.98 -20.25
N ALA A 167 -7.87 6.70 -19.12
CA ALA A 167 -9.00 6.90 -18.21
C ALA A 167 -10.12 7.74 -18.85
N LEU A 168 -9.76 8.77 -19.62
CA LEU A 168 -10.72 9.69 -20.24
C LEU A 168 -11.21 9.26 -21.63
N SER A 169 -10.47 8.38 -22.31
CA SER A 169 -10.79 7.96 -23.66
C SER A 169 -12.07 7.11 -23.69
N SER A 170 -12.87 7.28 -24.75
CA SER A 170 -13.94 6.34 -25.12
C SER A 170 -13.51 5.37 -26.23
N ASP A 171 -12.30 5.54 -26.77
CA ASP A 171 -11.74 4.70 -27.82
C ASP A 171 -11.20 3.38 -27.23
N LEU A 172 -11.94 2.30 -27.46
CA LEU A 172 -11.56 0.97 -27.02
C LEU A 172 -10.32 0.43 -27.74
N SER A 173 -10.02 0.89 -28.95
CA SER A 173 -8.82 0.47 -29.68
C SER A 173 -7.57 1.04 -29.02
N PHE A 174 -7.61 2.32 -28.63
CA PHE A 174 -6.56 2.93 -27.82
C PHE A 174 -6.39 2.21 -26.47
N LYS A 175 -7.47 1.97 -25.72
CA LYS A 175 -7.40 1.26 -24.43
C LYS A 175 -6.86 -0.17 -24.53
N LYS A 176 -7.04 -0.84 -25.67
CA LYS A 176 -6.47 -2.18 -25.91
C LYS A 176 -5.03 -2.14 -26.38
N SER A 177 -4.57 -1.00 -26.89
CA SER A 177 -3.19 -0.82 -27.39
C SER A 177 -2.17 -0.52 -26.29
N ILE A 178 -2.64 -0.09 -25.11
CA ILE A 178 -1.80 0.18 -23.95
C ILE A 178 -1.63 -1.07 -23.10
N SER A 179 -0.50 -1.17 -22.41
CA SER A 179 -0.23 -2.21 -21.43
C SER A 179 -1.25 -2.16 -20.28
N PRO A 180 -1.78 -3.31 -19.82
CA PRO A 180 -2.67 -3.34 -18.66
C PRO A 180 -2.04 -2.70 -17.44
N TYR A 181 -2.85 -2.01 -16.65
CA TYR A 181 -2.43 -1.44 -15.38
C TYR A 181 -3.58 -1.41 -14.38
N LYS A 182 -3.25 -1.38 -13.09
CA LYS A 182 -4.19 -1.17 -11.98
C LYS A 182 -3.88 0.17 -11.31
N LEU A 183 -4.88 1.05 -11.24
CA LEU A 183 -4.76 2.31 -10.51
C LEU A 183 -4.76 2.04 -8.99
N ILE A 184 -3.69 2.42 -8.30
CA ILE A 184 -3.58 2.31 -6.84
C ILE A 184 -4.09 3.58 -6.17
N MET A 185 -3.53 4.73 -6.53
CA MET A 185 -3.82 6.01 -5.87
C MET A 185 -3.59 7.21 -6.80
N ILE A 186 -4.30 8.30 -6.53
CA ILE A 186 -4.04 9.64 -7.07
C ILE A 186 -3.75 10.58 -5.90
N ARG A 187 -2.74 11.45 -6.02
CA ARG A 187 -2.37 12.48 -5.04
C ARG A 187 -2.24 13.86 -5.68
#